data_AF-A0A969H9F6-F1
#
_entry.id   AF-A0A969H9F6-F1
#
_cell.length_a   1.000
_cell.length_b   1.000
_cell.length_c   1.000
_cell.angle_alpha   90.00
_cell.angle_beta   90.00
_cell.angle_gamma   90.00
#
_symmetry.space_group_name_H-M   'P 1'
#
loop_
_entity.id
_entity.type
_entity.pdbx_description
1 polymer ?
#
loop_
_entity_poly.entity_id
_entity_poly.type
_entity_poly.pdbx_seq_one_letter_code
_entity_poly.pdbx_strand_id
1 'polypeptide(L)'
;MNELEFKWTWHGDIALERCQGLPEYGFEVRIWPAQDGFGPLGAMDAAKNKEDPSFGCNAEKGIYTYLLKYLQSKPGVKTVGAGKFLWDVTLVRLNPYQPLLTTTPRLFEISFDYHGFLDPFGAKLSCTDFGSWAEAQAVFLAAGGPGKDSHELDPDGDGRACNELLD
;
A
#
# COMPACT_ATOMS: atom_id res chain seq x y z
N MET A 1 5.68 0.83 -7.88
CA MET A 1 4.20 0.76 -7.79
C MET A 1 3.77 1.44 -6.50
N ASN A 2 3.04 2.56 -6.57
CA ASN A 2 2.74 3.38 -5.38
C ASN A 2 1.33 3.15 -4.82
N GLU A 3 0.44 2.54 -5.61
CA GLU A 3 -0.94 2.24 -5.22
C GLU A 3 -1.31 0.82 -5.68
N LEU A 4 -2.19 0.15 -4.93
CA LEU A 4 -2.73 -1.16 -5.22
C LEU A 4 -4.23 -1.17 -4.98
N GLU A 5 -5.01 -1.67 -5.93
CA GLU A 5 -6.46 -1.72 -5.85
C GLU A 5 -6.95 -3.17 -5.66
N PHE A 6 -7.71 -3.41 -4.60
CA PHE A 6 -8.35 -4.69 -4.30
C PHE A 6 -9.82 -4.64 -4.65
N LYS A 7 -10.32 -5.65 -5.38
CA LYS A 7 -11.73 -5.75 -5.77
C LYS A 7 -12.32 -7.08 -5.34
N TRP A 8 -13.52 -7.05 -4.78
CA TRP A 8 -14.26 -8.28 -4.44
C TRP A 8 -15.76 -8.09 -4.63
N THR A 9 -16.45 -9.21 -4.81
CA THR A 9 -17.90 -9.31 -4.69
C THR A 9 -18.22 -10.03 -3.39
N TRP A 10 -19.35 -9.70 -2.78
CA TRP A 10 -19.85 -10.39 -1.59
C TRP A 10 -21.21 -11.00 -1.90
N HIS A 11 -21.34 -12.30 -1.64
CA HIS A 11 -22.57 -13.07 -1.82
C HIS A 11 -22.86 -13.78 -0.51
N GLY A 12 -23.64 -13.13 0.37
CA GLY A 12 -24.01 -13.70 1.67
C GLY A 12 -25.41 -13.24 2.08
N ASP A 13 -26.02 -13.98 3.01
CA ASP A 13 -27.42 -13.76 3.46
C ASP A 13 -27.63 -12.46 4.24
N ILE A 14 -26.53 -11.84 4.69
CA ILE A 14 -26.55 -10.54 5.35
C ILE A 14 -26.67 -9.53 4.21
N ALA A 15 -27.79 -8.79 4.18
CA ALA A 15 -28.16 -7.83 3.15
C ALA A 15 -27.14 -6.68 3.01
N LEU A 16 -25.98 -6.99 2.46
CA LEU A 16 -24.96 -6.09 1.94
C LEU A 16 -24.99 -6.14 0.41
N GLU A 17 -26.09 -6.63 -0.18
CA GLU A 17 -26.22 -6.69 -1.63
C GLU A 17 -26.09 -5.28 -2.21
N ARG A 18 -25.30 -5.16 -3.28
CA ARG A 18 -25.17 -3.92 -4.07
C ARG A 18 -24.80 -2.68 -3.24
N CYS A 19 -23.84 -2.83 -2.32
CA CYS A 19 -23.35 -1.69 -1.52
C CYS A 19 -24.38 -1.12 -0.53
N GLN A 20 -25.51 -1.78 -0.31
CA GLN A 20 -26.48 -1.40 0.72
C GLN A 20 -25.96 -1.91 2.06
N GLY A 21 -24.92 -1.27 2.57
CA GLY A 21 -24.33 -1.61 3.86
C GLY A 21 -25.35 -1.52 5.00
N LEU A 22 -25.25 -2.43 5.96
CA LEU A 22 -25.90 -2.30 7.27
C LEU A 22 -24.96 -1.50 8.20
N PRO A 23 -25.45 -0.50 8.93
CA PRO A 23 -24.61 0.44 9.70
C PRO A 23 -23.76 -0.21 10.81
N GLU A 24 -24.13 -1.41 11.25
CA GLU A 24 -23.42 -2.18 12.26
C GLU A 24 -22.37 -3.15 11.70
N TYR A 25 -22.23 -3.25 10.38
CA TYR A 25 -21.27 -4.11 9.70
C TYR A 25 -20.31 -3.33 8.81
N GLY A 26 -19.14 -3.92 8.55
CA GLY A 26 -18.13 -3.38 7.64
C GLY A 26 -17.22 -4.48 7.10
N PHE A 27 -16.29 -4.10 6.25
CA PHE A 27 -15.26 -5.00 5.74
C PHE A 27 -13.89 -4.61 6.29
N GLU A 28 -13.10 -5.60 6.64
CA GLU A 28 -11.69 -5.45 6.95
C GLU A 28 -10.89 -6.12 5.84
N VAL A 29 -10.04 -5.35 5.16
CA VAL A 29 -9.08 -5.88 4.19
C VAL A 29 -7.78 -6.17 4.91
N ARG A 30 -7.30 -7.40 4.79
CA ARG A 30 -6.08 -7.85 5.48
C ARG A 30 -5.05 -8.24 4.45
N ILE A 31 -3.80 -7.81 4.66
CA ILE A 31 -2.69 -8.04 3.74
C ILE A 31 -1.47 -8.44 4.55
N TRP A 32 -0.76 -9.50 4.14
CA TRP A 32 0.44 -9.96 4.85
C TRP A 32 1.43 -10.70 3.93
N PRO A 33 2.70 -10.80 4.34
CA PRO A 33 3.68 -11.60 3.62
C PRO A 33 3.28 -13.09 3.55
N ALA A 34 3.45 -13.72 2.38
CA ALA A 34 3.24 -15.15 2.20
C ALA A 34 4.48 -15.95 2.69
N GLN A 35 4.83 -15.75 3.95
CA GLN A 35 5.99 -16.38 4.61
C GLN A 35 5.56 -17.01 5.93
N ASP A 36 6.13 -18.18 6.25
CA ASP A 36 5.85 -18.86 7.51
C ASP A 36 6.15 -17.97 8.72
N GLY A 37 5.24 -17.98 9.70
CA GLY A 37 5.34 -17.16 10.91
C GLY A 37 4.77 -15.74 10.77
N PHE A 38 4.38 -15.31 9.57
CA PHE A 38 3.68 -14.03 9.35
C PHE A 38 2.18 -14.26 9.18
N GLY A 39 1.41 -13.92 10.22
CA GLY A 39 -0.05 -13.83 10.12
C GLY A 39 -0.50 -12.50 9.48
N PRO A 40 -1.80 -12.29 9.28
CA PRO A 40 -2.34 -10.99 8.88
C PRO A 40 -1.88 -9.88 9.83
N LEU A 41 -0.90 -9.08 9.38
CA LEU A 41 -0.35 -7.92 10.11
C LEU A 41 -1.02 -6.66 9.57
N GLY A 42 -2.06 -6.21 10.25
CA GLY A 42 -2.79 -5.01 9.89
C GLY A 42 -4.20 -5.36 9.43
N ALA A 43 -5.12 -5.29 10.39
CA ALA A 43 -6.50 -4.94 10.11
C ALA A 43 -6.47 -3.55 9.48
N MET A 44 -6.54 -3.45 8.15
CA MET A 44 -6.80 -2.14 7.56
C MET A 44 -8.27 -1.85 7.79
N ASP A 45 -8.48 -0.87 8.67
CA ASP A 45 -9.72 -0.23 9.10
C ASP A 45 -11.00 -0.97 8.69
N ALA A 46 -11.72 -1.49 9.68
CA ALA A 46 -13.07 -1.99 9.44
C ALA A 46 -13.87 -0.84 8.83
N ALA A 47 -14.21 -0.95 7.54
CA ALA A 47 -14.81 0.11 6.75
C ALA A 47 -16.16 0.55 7.34
N LYS A 48 -16.10 1.39 8.37
CA LYS A 48 -17.19 2.29 8.68
C LYS A 48 -17.17 3.32 7.58
N ASN A 49 -18.23 3.28 6.80
CA ASN A 49 -18.74 4.44 6.11
C ASN A 49 -18.07 4.82 4.79
N LYS A 50 -18.93 5.40 3.96
CA LYS A 50 -18.73 6.14 2.73
C LYS A 50 -17.75 7.33 2.84
N GLU A 51 -17.03 7.47 3.96
CA GLU A 51 -16.18 8.60 4.31
C GLU A 51 -14.69 8.29 4.15
N ASP A 52 -14.27 7.02 4.23
CA ASP A 52 -12.90 6.65 3.84
C ASP A 52 -12.81 6.66 2.31
N PRO A 53 -12.04 7.59 1.70
CA PRO A 53 -11.89 7.66 0.24
C PRO A 53 -11.20 6.41 -0.34
N SER A 54 -10.60 5.58 0.50
CA SER A 54 -9.95 4.34 0.11
C SER A 54 -10.96 3.22 -0.17
N PHE A 55 -12.17 3.29 0.39
CA PHE A 55 -13.23 2.30 0.14
C PHE A 55 -14.23 2.80 -0.89
N GLY A 56 -14.39 2.02 -1.96
CA GLY A 56 -15.35 2.28 -3.02
C GLY A 56 -16.36 1.14 -3.15
N CYS A 57 -17.51 1.43 -3.75
CA CYS A 57 -18.44 0.38 -4.13
C CYS A 57 -19.22 0.75 -5.40
N ASN A 58 -19.22 -0.14 -6.37
CA ASN A 58 -20.03 -0.06 -7.59
C ASN A 58 -21.31 -0.89 -7.38
N ALA A 59 -22.42 -0.20 -7.06
CA ALA A 59 -23.70 -0.85 -6.74
C ALA A 59 -24.33 -1.59 -7.92
N GLU A 60 -24.12 -1.12 -9.15
CA GLU A 60 -24.63 -1.78 -10.35
C GLU A 60 -23.99 -3.16 -10.56
N LYS A 61 -22.69 -3.26 -10.28
CA LYS A 61 -21.91 -4.50 -10.43
C LYS A 61 -21.78 -5.31 -9.15
N GLY A 62 -22.16 -4.75 -8.00
CA GLY A 62 -21.95 -5.35 -6.68
C GLY A 62 -20.47 -5.55 -6.34
N ILE A 63 -19.59 -4.68 -6.86
CA ILE A 63 -18.14 -4.77 -6.67
C ILE A 63 -17.72 -3.76 -5.62
N TYR A 64 -17.11 -4.26 -4.55
CA TYR A 64 -16.40 -3.45 -3.56
C TYR A 64 -14.96 -3.25 -3.99
N THR A 65 -14.40 -2.09 -3.62
CA THR A 65 -13.04 -1.69 -3.93
C THR A 65 -12.36 -1.19 -2.67
N TYR A 66 -11.08 -1.53 -2.51
CA TYR A 66 -10.18 -0.89 -1.55
C TYR A 66 -8.89 -0.42 -2.24
N LEU A 67 -8.58 0.87 -2.14
CA LEU A 67 -7.39 1.49 -2.72
C LEU A 67 -6.32 1.68 -1.65
N LEU A 68 -5.27 0.87 -1.73
CA LEU A 68 -4.11 0.97 -0.85
C LEU A 68 -3.05 1.90 -1.45
N LYS A 69 -2.94 3.12 -0.90
CA LYS A 69 -1.89 4.07 -1.28
C LYS A 69 -0.62 3.91 -0.46
N TYR A 70 0.49 4.36 -1.04
CA TYR A 70 1.83 4.33 -0.42
C TYR A 70 2.21 2.92 0.02
N LEU A 71 2.04 1.94 -0.88
CA LEU A 71 2.25 0.52 -0.58
C LEU A 71 3.59 0.23 0.11
N GLN A 72 4.67 0.87 -0.34
CA GLN A 72 6.02 0.73 0.21
C GLN A 72 6.17 1.22 1.65
N SER A 73 5.36 2.20 2.09
CA SER A 73 5.41 2.71 3.47
C SER A 73 4.63 1.83 4.46
N LYS A 74 3.88 0.83 3.97
CA LYS A 74 3.08 -0.05 4.82
C LYS A 74 4.00 -0.98 5.61
N PRO A 75 3.81 -1.14 6.94
CA PRO A 75 4.74 -1.88 7.79
C PRO A 75 5.11 -3.27 7.27
N GLY A 76 4.12 -4.04 6.78
CA GLY A 76 4.37 -5.37 6.21
C GLY A 76 5.26 -5.32 4.97
N VAL A 77 4.96 -4.44 4.01
CA VAL A 77 5.74 -4.28 2.79
C VAL A 77 7.12 -3.68 3.07
N LYS A 78 7.21 -2.69 3.97
CA LYS A 78 8.48 -2.10 4.40
C LYS A 78 9.41 -3.14 5.06
N THR A 79 8.84 -4.10 5.77
CA THR A 79 9.62 -5.12 6.49
C THR A 79 10.15 -6.20 5.55
N VAL A 80 9.33 -6.69 4.62
CA VAL A 80 9.73 -7.84 3.77
C VAL A 80 10.15 -7.44 2.35
N GLY A 81 9.87 -6.21 1.93
CA GLY A 81 10.17 -5.72 0.58
C GLY A 81 9.27 -6.32 -0.50
N ALA A 82 9.85 -6.56 -1.67
CA ALA A 82 9.19 -7.25 -2.78
C ALA A 82 8.97 -8.72 -2.42
N GLY A 83 7.96 -9.33 -3.04
CA GLY A 83 7.72 -10.76 -2.92
C GLY A 83 6.24 -11.10 -2.93
N LYS A 84 5.94 -12.27 -2.38
CA LYS A 84 4.59 -12.82 -2.35
C LYS A 84 3.85 -12.37 -1.10
N PHE A 85 2.63 -11.91 -1.31
CA PHE A 85 1.73 -11.47 -0.26
C PHE A 85 0.39 -12.20 -0.40
N LEU A 86 -0.28 -12.34 0.72
CA LEU A 86 -1.65 -12.82 0.80
C LEU A 86 -2.55 -11.65 1.14
N TRP A 87 -3.77 -11.68 0.61
CA TRP A 87 -4.83 -10.80 1.08
C TRP A 87 -6.15 -11.54 1.18
N ASP A 88 -7.00 -11.08 2.09
CA ASP A 88 -8.39 -11.49 2.16
C ASP A 88 -9.28 -10.35 2.65
N VAL A 89 -10.57 -10.64 2.70
CA VAL A 89 -11.58 -9.74 3.23
C VAL A 89 -12.34 -10.45 4.33
N THR A 90 -12.51 -9.76 5.45
CA THR A 90 -13.33 -10.23 6.57
C THR A 90 -14.53 -9.32 6.75
N LEU A 91 -15.72 -9.90 6.78
CA LEU A 91 -16.92 -9.22 7.26
C LEU A 91 -16.84 -9.11 8.77
N VAL A 92 -16.99 -7.90 9.29
CA VAL A 92 -16.95 -7.60 10.72
C VAL A 92 -18.25 -6.94 11.17
N ARG A 93 -18.70 -7.26 12.37
CA ARG A 93 -19.59 -6.39 13.15
C ARG A 93 -18.71 -5.32 13.79
N LEU A 94 -19.19 -4.08 13.83
CA LEU A 94 -18.44 -2.93 14.30
C LEU A 94 -18.68 -2.64 15.79
N ASN A 95 -19.85 -3.01 16.32
CA ASN A 95 -20.22 -2.76 17.71
C ASN A 95 -21.06 -3.90 18.31
N PRO A 96 -20.51 -4.74 19.21
CA PRO A 96 -19.07 -4.82 19.51
C PRO A 96 -18.29 -5.28 18.26
N TYR A 97 -17.00 -4.93 18.19
CA TYR A 97 -16.16 -5.39 17.10
C TYR A 97 -16.07 -6.93 17.13
N GLN A 98 -16.44 -7.57 16.03
CA GLN A 98 -16.43 -9.03 15.92
C GLN A 98 -16.21 -9.48 14.47
N PRO A 99 -15.14 -10.24 14.16
CA PRO A 99 -15.00 -10.94 12.89
C PRO A 99 -16.09 -12.01 12.73
N LEU A 100 -16.76 -12.03 11.58
CA LEU A 100 -17.87 -12.93 11.31
C LEU A 100 -17.52 -13.96 10.25
N LEU A 101 -17.11 -13.49 9.07
CA LEU A 101 -16.80 -14.35 7.94
C LEU A 101 -15.58 -13.84 7.21
N THR A 102 -14.61 -14.72 6.96
CA THR A 102 -13.37 -14.42 6.25
C THR A 102 -13.34 -15.18 4.94
N THR A 103 -12.98 -14.50 3.85
CA THR A 103 -12.76 -15.16 2.56
C THR A 103 -11.45 -15.95 2.53
N THR A 104 -11.36 -16.95 1.67
CA THR A 104 -10.08 -17.63 1.40
C THR A 104 -9.01 -16.63 0.94
N PRO A 105 -7.81 -16.64 1.55
CA PRO A 105 -6.70 -15.79 1.14
C PRO A 105 -6.30 -15.98 -0.32
N ARG A 106 -5.97 -14.88 -0.97
CA ARG A 106 -5.52 -14.83 -2.36
C ARG A 106 -4.08 -14.34 -2.42
N LEU A 107 -3.27 -15.03 -3.22
CA LEU A 107 -1.88 -14.67 -3.45
C LEU A 107 -1.80 -13.52 -4.46
N PHE A 108 -0.92 -12.57 -4.19
CA PHE A 108 -0.44 -11.60 -5.17
C PHE A 108 1.06 -11.39 -4.98
N GLU A 109 1.71 -10.86 -5.99
CA GLU A 109 3.14 -10.59 -5.96
C GLU A 109 3.36 -9.09 -6.10
N ILE A 110 4.08 -8.52 -5.14
CA ILE A 110 4.65 -7.20 -5.26
C ILE A 110 6.01 -7.39 -5.88
N SER A 111 6.09 -7.24 -7.19
CA SER A 111 7.36 -6.98 -7.86
C SER A 111 7.61 -5.49 -7.79
N PHE A 112 8.74 -5.10 -7.21
CA PHE A 112 9.36 -3.84 -7.59
C PHE A 112 10.13 -4.17 -8.86
N ASP A 113 9.58 -3.81 -10.02
CA ASP A 113 10.29 -4.01 -11.29
C ASP A 113 11.74 -3.53 -11.14
N TYR A 114 12.64 -4.41 -11.55
CA TYR A 114 14.08 -4.41 -11.28
C TYR A 114 14.84 -3.29 -12.02
N HIS A 115 14.44 -2.04 -11.78
CA HIS A 115 15.36 -0.91 -11.68
C HIS A 115 15.65 -0.63 -10.20
N GLY A 116 15.77 -1.71 -9.43
CA GLY A 116 15.87 -1.72 -7.98
C GLY A 116 17.26 -1.38 -7.49
N PHE A 117 17.43 -0.17 -6.97
CA PHE A 117 17.95 0.01 -5.61
C PHE A 117 17.63 1.40 -5.02
N LEU A 118 16.80 2.23 -5.65
CA LEU A 118 16.61 3.60 -5.20
C LEU A 118 15.47 3.74 -4.19
N ASP A 119 15.65 3.18 -2.99
CA ASP A 119 14.74 3.39 -1.84
C ASP A 119 15.13 4.69 -1.10
N PRO A 120 14.29 5.74 -1.09
CA PRO A 120 14.55 7.01 -0.41
C PRO A 120 14.74 6.89 1.12
N PHE A 121 14.41 5.73 1.70
CA PHE A 121 14.57 5.45 3.12
C PHE A 121 15.39 4.18 3.38
N GLY A 122 16.00 3.64 2.32
CA GLY A 122 16.75 2.40 2.35
C GLY A 122 18.23 2.64 2.61
N ALA A 123 19.07 1.82 1.96
CA ALA A 123 20.52 1.98 2.06
C ALA A 123 20.98 3.31 1.44
N LYS A 124 22.20 3.74 1.79
CA LYS A 124 22.79 4.97 1.22
C LYS A 124 22.86 4.83 -0.30
N LEU A 125 22.37 5.85 -1.00
CA LEU A 125 22.38 5.97 -2.45
C LEU A 125 23.43 7.01 -2.84
N SER A 126 23.88 6.93 -4.07
CA SER A 126 24.86 7.80 -4.69
C SER A 126 24.42 8.16 -6.10
N CYS A 127 24.98 9.23 -6.67
CA CYS A 127 24.58 9.69 -8.00
C CYS A 127 24.79 8.65 -9.11
N THR A 128 25.71 7.70 -8.93
CA THR A 128 25.93 6.60 -9.88
C THR A 128 24.84 5.52 -9.86
N ASP A 129 23.96 5.53 -8.85
CA ASP A 129 22.85 4.58 -8.75
C ASP A 129 21.65 4.98 -9.63
N PHE A 130 21.66 6.20 -10.20
CA PHE A 130 20.57 6.76 -10.97
C PHE A 130 20.87 6.76 -12.47
N GLY A 131 19.87 6.41 -13.28
CA GLY A 131 19.98 6.48 -14.74
C GLY A 131 19.71 7.88 -15.30
N SER A 132 19.14 8.77 -14.49
CA SER A 132 18.83 10.16 -14.89
C SER A 132 18.73 11.11 -13.69
N TRP A 133 18.93 12.41 -13.93
CA TRP A 133 18.69 13.45 -12.93
C TRP A 133 17.27 13.42 -12.37
N ALA A 134 16.26 13.16 -13.21
CA ALA A 134 14.87 13.13 -12.79
C ALA A 134 14.59 12.04 -11.74
N GLU A 135 15.25 10.88 -11.88
CA GLU A 135 15.19 9.80 -10.88
C GLU A 135 15.89 10.21 -9.57
N ALA A 136 17.08 10.79 -9.65
CA ALA A 136 17.83 11.28 -8.49
C ALA A 136 17.05 12.34 -7.71
N GLN A 137 16.50 13.32 -8.41
CA GLN A 137 15.71 14.40 -7.83
C GLN A 137 14.44 13.87 -7.15
N ALA A 138 13.76 12.90 -7.76
CA ALA A 138 12.56 12.31 -7.17
C ALA A 138 12.85 11.59 -5.84
N VAL A 139 13.96 10.87 -5.77
CA VAL A 139 14.37 10.12 -4.58
C VAL A 139 14.87 11.06 -3.48
N PHE A 140 15.66 12.07 -3.83
CA PHE A 140 16.08 13.12 -2.91
C PHE A 140 14.89 13.80 -2.24
N LEU A 141 13.90 14.26 -3.02
CA LEU A 141 12.70 14.89 -2.48
C LEU A 141 11.87 13.94 -1.61
N ALA A 142 11.75 12.67 -2.02
CA ALA A 142 11.04 11.66 -1.25
C ALA A 142 11.73 11.34 0.09
N ALA A 143 13.06 11.39 0.17
CA ALA A 143 13.84 11.16 1.38
C ALA A 143 13.79 12.33 2.39
N GLY A 144 13.22 13.47 1.99
CA GLY A 144 13.12 14.70 2.79
C GLY A 144 13.75 15.94 2.14
N GLY A 145 14.42 15.77 0.99
CA GLY A 145 14.98 16.85 0.18
C GLY A 145 16.00 17.70 0.95
N PRO A 146 16.05 19.02 0.70
CA PRO A 146 17.03 19.92 1.33
C PRO A 146 16.90 19.98 2.85
N GLY A 147 15.71 19.66 3.39
CA GLY A 147 15.49 19.60 4.83
C GLY A 147 16.12 18.37 5.49
N LYS A 148 16.43 17.32 4.72
CA LYS A 148 17.02 16.07 5.21
C LYS A 148 17.65 15.25 4.09
N ASP A 149 18.82 15.68 3.62
CA ASP A 149 19.60 14.96 2.62
C ASP A 149 20.30 13.73 3.23
N SER A 150 19.54 12.65 3.43
CA SER A 150 20.04 11.44 4.10
C SER A 150 20.97 10.59 3.23
N HIS A 151 20.97 10.85 1.93
CA HIS A 151 21.77 10.13 0.94
C HIS A 151 22.98 10.96 0.46
N GLU A 152 23.07 12.25 0.82
CA GLU A 152 24.09 13.19 0.35
C GLU A 152 24.04 13.39 -1.17
N LEU A 153 22.81 13.47 -1.73
CA LEU A 153 22.61 13.64 -3.17
C LEU A 153 22.72 15.11 -3.60
N ASP A 154 22.62 16.06 -2.67
CA ASP A 154 22.74 17.50 -2.89
C ASP A 154 23.91 18.07 -2.04
N PRO A 155 25.17 17.80 -2.44
CA PRO A 155 26.34 18.19 -1.66
C PRO A 155 26.61 19.72 -1.67
N ASP A 156 26.07 20.46 -2.64
CA ASP A 156 26.23 21.92 -2.71
C ASP A 156 25.07 22.69 -2.03
N GLY A 157 23.97 22.00 -1.74
CA GLY A 157 22.85 22.51 -0.95
C GLY A 157 21.96 23.48 -1.73
N ASP A 158 21.98 23.42 -3.06
CA ASP A 158 21.16 24.29 -3.92
C ASP A 158 19.71 23.79 -4.09
N GLY A 159 19.42 22.61 -3.54
CA GLY A 159 18.14 21.92 -3.60
C GLY A 159 17.97 20.98 -4.79
N ARG A 160 19.04 20.73 -5.55
CA ARG A 160 19.05 19.84 -6.71
C ARG A 160 19.97 18.65 -6.46
N ALA A 161 19.41 17.46 -6.61
CA ALA A 161 20.17 16.24 -6.48
C ALA A 161 21.03 15.99 -7.71
N CYS A 162 22.26 15.53 -7.50
CA CYS A 162 23.14 15.01 -8.54
C CYS A 162 23.24 15.92 -9.77
N ASN A 163 23.69 17.16 -9.56
CA ASN A 163 23.86 18.17 -10.62
C ASN A 163 24.71 17.66 -11.81
N GLU A 164 25.54 16.64 -11.60
CA GLU A 164 26.32 15.94 -12.65
C GLU A 164 25.49 15.14 -13.67
N LEU A 165 24.21 14.86 -13.38
CA LEU A 165 23.30 14.11 -14.28
C LEU A 165 22.41 15.02 -15.14
N LEU A 166 22.63 16.35 -15.10
CA LEU A 166 21.86 17.35 -15.85
C LEU A 166 22.26 17.47 -17.33
N ASP A 167 23.28 16.72 -17.78
CA ASP A 167 23.77 16.68 -19.17
C ASP A 167 22.88 15.87 -20.13
#